data_AF-A0A919AIV0-F1
#
_entry.id   AF-A0A919AIV0-F1
#
_cell.length_a   1.000
_cell.length_b   1.000
_cell.length_c   1.000
_cell.angle_alpha   90.00
_cell.angle_beta   90.00
_cell.angle_gamma   90.00
#
_symmetry.space_group_name_H-M   'P 1'
#
loop_
_entity.id
_entity.type
_entity.pdbx_description
1 polymer ?
#
loop_
_entity_poly.entity_id
_entity_poly.type
_entity_poly.pdbx_seq_one_letter_code
_entity_poly.pdbx_strand_id
1 'polypeptide(L)'
;MPGPREDSHQRQLGMTYRTVQRLADAATPEELFTGQWQNRTSVLDECKPYLDDRWNQGCTNAWKLWEEIVPLGYRGSYGRVRAYLHKKRTWPRLVTAGPPSPRAVAGWILRRPESLAEAETLQLKTVRAHCPELDALTRHVRRRWFGTCPWTRP
;
A
#
# COMPACT_ATOMS: atom_id res chain seq x y z
N MET A 1 -5.13 17.92 38.31
CA MET A 1 -5.60 18.47 37.02
C MET A 1 -6.46 17.40 36.37
N PRO A 2 -7.80 17.53 36.28
CA PRO A 2 -8.63 16.53 35.62
C PRO A 2 -8.60 16.76 34.10
N GLY A 3 -8.40 15.68 33.33
CA GLY A 3 -8.31 15.68 31.87
C GLY A 3 -9.61 16.06 31.15
N PRO A 4 -9.56 16.32 29.83
CA PRO A 4 -10.69 16.84 29.06
C PRO A 4 -11.85 15.84 29.02
N ARG A 5 -13.07 16.37 29.07
CA ARG A 5 -14.34 15.64 29.19
C ARG A 5 -14.62 14.79 27.95
N GLU A 6 -14.53 13.46 28.08
CA GLU A 6 -14.70 12.44 27.02
C GLU A 6 -16.17 12.23 26.57
N ASP A 7 -17.12 12.96 27.16
CA ASP A 7 -18.56 12.72 26.99
C ASP A 7 -19.14 13.19 25.64
N SER A 8 -18.50 14.15 24.98
CA SER A 8 -18.98 14.68 23.68
C SER A 8 -18.82 13.66 22.55
N HIS A 9 -17.76 12.85 22.59
CA HIS A 9 -17.46 11.85 21.56
C HIS A 9 -18.46 10.69 21.53
N GLN A 10 -19.04 10.33 22.68
CA GLN A 10 -20.03 9.26 22.77
C GLN A 10 -21.31 9.58 21.98
N ARG A 11 -21.82 10.81 22.11
CA ARG A 11 -23.06 11.25 21.43
C ARG A 11 -22.86 11.41 19.93
N GLN A 12 -21.67 11.80 19.50
CA GLN A 12 -21.34 11.98 18.09
C GLN A 12 -21.11 10.64 17.36
N LEU A 13 -20.60 9.63 18.06
CA LEU A 13 -20.30 8.32 17.48
C LEU A 13 -21.38 7.25 17.74
N GLY A 14 -22.34 7.51 18.64
CA GLY A 14 -23.35 6.54 19.04
C GLY A 14 -22.78 5.31 19.77
N MET A 15 -21.58 5.45 20.35
CA MET A 15 -20.84 4.36 20.98
C MET A 15 -20.87 4.47 22.51
N THR A 16 -20.81 3.33 23.19
CA THR A 16 -20.75 3.30 24.67
C THR A 16 -19.42 3.86 25.18
N TYR A 17 -19.44 4.48 26.37
CA TYR A 17 -18.24 5.06 27.02
C TYR A 17 -17.05 4.09 27.03
N ARG A 18 -17.28 2.81 27.41
CA ARG A 18 -16.24 1.78 27.43
C ARG A 18 -15.60 1.52 26.06
N THR A 19 -16.34 1.70 24.97
CA THR A 19 -15.81 1.53 23.61
C THR A 19 -14.97 2.74 23.22
N VAL A 20 -15.44 3.95 23.54
CA VAL A 20 -14.69 5.19 23.30
C VAL A 20 -13.39 5.20 24.10
N GLN A 21 -13.44 4.82 25.38
CA GLN A 21 -12.26 4.72 26.23
C GLN A 21 -11.25 3.70 25.69
N ARG A 22 -11.72 2.49 25.31
CA ARG A 22 -10.85 1.46 24.72
C ARG A 22 -10.20 1.93 23.41
N LEU A 23 -10.91 2.73 22.61
CA LEU A 23 -10.38 3.33 21.39
C LEU A 23 -9.34 4.42 21.68
N ALA A 24 -9.56 5.24 22.71
CA ALA A 24 -8.67 6.32 23.12
C ALA A 24 -7.39 5.82 23.82
N ASP A 25 -7.50 4.74 24.60
CA ASP A 25 -6.38 4.15 25.36
C ASP A 25 -5.44 3.32 24.48
N ALA A 26 -5.85 2.93 23.27
CA ALA A 26 -5.01 2.16 22.37
C ALA A 26 -3.94 3.05 21.71
N ALA A 27 -2.68 2.81 22.03
CA ALA A 27 -1.54 3.53 21.48
C ALA A 27 -1.24 3.12 20.04
N THR A 28 -1.64 1.91 19.67
CA THR A 28 -1.47 1.36 18.32
C THR A 28 -2.77 0.68 17.85
N PRO A 29 -3.10 0.74 16.56
CA PRO A 29 -4.30 0.08 16.03
C PRO A 29 -4.29 -1.44 16.28
N GLU A 30 -3.11 -2.04 16.46
CA GLU A 30 -2.93 -3.44 16.82
C GLU A 30 -3.53 -3.82 18.17
N GLU A 31 -3.50 -2.91 19.16
CA GLU A 31 -4.07 -3.13 20.50
C GLU A 31 -5.60 -3.22 20.47
N LEU A 32 -6.26 -2.56 19.51
CA LEU A 32 -7.71 -2.62 19.31
C LEU A 32 -8.19 -3.97 18.77
N PHE A 33 -7.29 -4.74 18.18
CA PHE A 33 -7.60 -6.04 17.61
C PHE A 33 -7.51 -7.17 18.65
N THR A 34 -7.40 -6.88 19.95
CA THR A 34 -7.44 -7.89 21.03
C THR A 34 -8.86 -8.44 21.22
N GLY A 35 -9.11 -9.64 20.70
CA GLY A 35 -10.37 -10.35 20.85
C GLY A 35 -10.49 -11.52 19.87
N GLN A 36 -11.55 -12.31 20.02
CA GLN A 36 -11.94 -13.55 19.31
C GLN A 36 -11.73 -13.58 17.77
N TRP A 37 -11.39 -12.44 17.18
CA TRP A 37 -11.14 -12.19 15.77
C TRP A 37 -9.68 -12.37 15.33
N GLN A 38 -8.72 -12.40 16.26
CA GLN A 38 -7.33 -12.19 15.86
C GLN A 38 -6.62 -13.39 15.23
N ASN A 39 -6.84 -14.63 15.67
CA ASN A 39 -6.08 -15.73 15.06
C ASN A 39 -6.61 -17.09 15.50
N ARG A 40 -7.77 -17.51 14.99
CA ARG A 40 -8.01 -18.96 14.99
C ARG A 40 -7.14 -19.50 13.88
N THR A 41 -6.02 -20.13 14.24
CA THR A 41 -5.19 -20.93 13.37
C THR A 41 -6.12 -21.88 12.62
N SER A 42 -6.45 -21.50 11.40
CA SER A 42 -7.42 -22.20 10.60
C SER A 42 -6.65 -23.23 9.80
N VAL A 43 -7.26 -24.37 9.51
CA VAL A 43 -6.70 -25.36 8.56
C VAL A 43 -6.34 -24.72 7.20
N LEU A 44 -6.88 -23.53 6.91
CA LEU A 44 -6.50 -22.74 5.75
C LEU A 44 -5.09 -22.13 5.85
N ASP A 45 -4.61 -21.80 7.05
CA ASP A 45 -3.28 -21.21 7.29
C ASP A 45 -2.15 -22.10 6.77
N GLU A 46 -2.27 -23.42 6.93
CA GLU A 46 -1.32 -24.41 6.39
C GLU A 46 -1.32 -24.44 4.86
N CYS A 47 -2.48 -24.20 4.22
CA CYS A 47 -2.61 -24.17 2.76
C CYS A 47 -2.35 -22.79 2.14
N LYS A 48 -2.26 -21.71 2.93
CA LYS A 48 -1.95 -20.35 2.44
C LYS A 48 -0.69 -20.29 1.56
N PRO A 49 0.47 -20.86 1.93
CA PRO A 49 1.66 -20.77 1.09
C PRO A 49 1.47 -21.39 -0.30
N TYR A 50 0.76 -22.52 -0.38
CA TYR A 50 0.45 -23.16 -1.66
C TYR A 50 -0.52 -22.34 -2.52
N LEU A 51 -1.57 -21.81 -1.89
CA LEU A 51 -2.53 -20.94 -2.56
C LEU A 51 -1.85 -19.66 -3.08
N ASP A 52 -0.86 -19.15 -2.36
CA ASP A 52 -0.11 -17.95 -2.70
C ASP A 52 0.82 -18.15 -3.89
N ASP A 53 1.55 -19.27 -3.92
CA ASP A 53 2.39 -19.66 -5.05
C ASP A 53 1.56 -19.79 -6.34
N ARG A 54 0.44 -20.52 -6.28
CA ARG A 54 -0.46 -20.67 -7.43
C ARG A 54 -1.12 -19.38 -7.86
N TRP A 55 -1.46 -18.50 -6.92
CA TRP A 55 -1.97 -17.16 -7.23
C TRP A 55 -0.92 -16.30 -7.95
N ASN A 56 0.34 -16.38 -7.52
CA ASN A 56 1.44 -15.66 -8.17
C ASN A 56 1.73 -16.19 -9.59
N GLN A 57 1.47 -17.47 -9.85
CA GLN A 57 1.52 -18.07 -11.19
C GLN A 57 0.33 -17.67 -12.08
N GLY A 58 -0.63 -16.88 -11.58
CA GLY A 58 -1.78 -16.40 -12.34
C GLY A 58 -3.01 -17.30 -12.29
N CYS A 59 -3.03 -18.32 -11.43
CA CYS A 59 -4.20 -19.18 -11.27
C CYS A 59 -5.34 -18.41 -10.59
N THR A 60 -6.33 -17.96 -11.38
CA THR A 60 -7.47 -17.18 -10.87
C THR A 60 -8.67 -18.06 -10.47
N ASN A 61 -8.64 -19.37 -10.79
CA ASN A 61 -9.77 -20.26 -10.56
C ASN A 61 -9.74 -20.87 -9.14
N ALA A 62 -10.56 -20.31 -8.26
CA ALA A 62 -10.70 -20.76 -6.87
C ALA A 62 -11.16 -22.21 -6.72
N TRP A 63 -11.94 -22.74 -7.67
CA TRP A 63 -12.40 -24.13 -7.63
C TRP A 63 -11.24 -25.11 -7.88
N LYS A 64 -10.43 -24.85 -8.92
CA LYS A 64 -9.23 -25.65 -9.22
C LYS A 64 -8.25 -25.66 -8.05
N LEU A 65 -8.04 -24.50 -7.42
CA LEU A 65 -7.17 -24.40 -6.24
C LEU A 65 -7.71 -25.17 -5.05
N TRP A 66 -9.04 -25.20 -4.84
CA TRP A 66 -9.64 -25.99 -3.78
C TRP A 66 -9.50 -27.50 -4.04
N GLU A 67 -9.73 -27.93 -5.28
CA GLU A 67 -9.60 -29.34 -5.69
C GLU A 67 -8.15 -29.84 -5.57
N GLU A 68 -7.16 -28.98 -5.79
CA GLU A 68 -5.73 -29.29 -5.60
C GLU A 68 -5.33 -29.39 -4.12
N ILE A 69 -5.93 -28.61 -3.21
CA ILE A 69 -5.58 -28.65 -1.78
C ILE A 69 -6.32 -29.73 -0.98
N VAL A 70 -7.48 -30.20 -1.44
CA VAL A 70 -8.22 -31.31 -0.81
C VAL A 70 -7.35 -32.57 -0.66
N PRO A 71 -6.67 -33.09 -1.71
CA PRO A 71 -5.77 -34.24 -1.57
C PRO A 71 -4.50 -33.92 -0.79
N LEU A 72 -4.10 -32.65 -0.68
CA LEU A 72 -2.99 -32.20 0.17
C LEU A 72 -3.33 -32.19 1.67
N GLY A 73 -4.56 -32.61 2.04
CA GLY A 73 -5.00 -32.73 3.44
C GLY A 73 -5.92 -31.60 3.90
N TYR A 74 -6.38 -30.72 3.00
CA TYR A 74 -7.29 -29.64 3.37
C TYR A 74 -8.68 -30.16 3.76
N ARG A 75 -9.02 -30.02 5.04
CA ARG A 75 -10.36 -30.36 5.58
C ARG A 75 -11.32 -29.18 5.70
N GLY A 76 -10.96 -28.02 5.14
CA GLY A 76 -11.79 -26.82 5.20
C GLY A 76 -12.83 -26.75 4.07
N SER A 77 -13.73 -25.77 4.17
CA SER A 77 -14.75 -25.55 3.16
C SER A 77 -14.25 -24.69 2.00
N TYR A 78 -14.75 -24.96 0.79
CA TYR A 78 -14.53 -24.14 -0.40
C TYR A 78 -14.79 -22.64 -0.14
N GLY A 79 -15.84 -22.32 0.64
CA GLY A 79 -16.18 -20.95 1.00
C GLY A 79 -15.06 -20.18 1.68
N ARG A 80 -14.22 -20.85 2.50
CA ARG A 80 -13.06 -20.21 3.15
C ARG A 80 -11.95 -19.89 2.15
N VAL A 81 -11.66 -20.82 1.23
CA VAL A 81 -10.68 -20.60 0.15
C VAL A 81 -11.15 -19.46 -0.76
N ARG A 82 -12.42 -19.50 -1.16
CA ARG A 82 -13.02 -18.44 -1.99
C ARG A 82 -12.98 -17.08 -1.30
N ALA A 83 -13.33 -17.01 -0.02
CA ALA A 83 -13.27 -15.76 0.75
C ALA A 83 -11.84 -15.24 0.89
N TYR A 84 -10.87 -16.13 1.08
CA TYR A 84 -9.44 -15.79 1.14
C TYR A 84 -8.92 -15.23 -0.19
N LEU A 85 -9.24 -15.88 -1.31
CA LEU A 85 -8.85 -15.42 -2.64
C LEU A 85 -9.57 -14.12 -3.02
N HIS A 86 -10.84 -13.97 -2.66
CA HIS A 86 -11.56 -12.69 -2.80
C HIS A 86 -10.88 -11.59 -1.98
N LYS A 87 -10.52 -11.87 -0.73
CA LYS A 87 -9.77 -10.93 0.10
C LYS A 87 -8.45 -10.55 -0.58
N LYS A 88 -7.70 -11.49 -1.13
CA LYS A 88 -6.47 -11.19 -1.91
C LYS A 88 -6.72 -10.35 -3.17
N ARG A 89 -7.86 -10.54 -3.84
CA ARG A 89 -8.24 -9.76 -5.03
C ARG A 89 -8.69 -8.34 -4.68
N THR A 90 -9.39 -8.18 -3.56
CA THR A 90 -9.92 -6.89 -3.09
C THR A 90 -8.94 -6.12 -2.21
N TRP A 91 -7.96 -6.81 -1.61
CA TRP A 91 -6.88 -6.15 -0.91
C TRP A 91 -6.19 -5.24 -1.92
N PRO A 92 -6.13 -3.91 -1.63
CA PRO A 92 -5.36 -3.03 -2.46
C PRO A 92 -3.95 -3.59 -2.38
N ARG A 93 -3.51 -4.24 -3.45
CA ARG A 93 -2.10 -4.50 -3.67
C ARG A 93 -1.47 -3.14 -3.41
N LEU A 94 -0.68 -3.01 -2.34
CA LEU A 94 0.11 -1.81 -2.09
C LEU A 94 0.68 -1.50 -3.45
N VAL A 95 0.18 -0.42 -4.05
CA VAL A 95 0.55 -0.06 -5.41
C VAL A 95 1.98 0.40 -5.20
N THR A 96 2.93 -0.53 -5.22
CA THR A 96 4.33 -0.22 -5.42
C THR A 96 4.27 0.57 -6.69
N ALA A 97 4.41 1.90 -6.58
CA ALA A 97 4.29 2.80 -7.69
C ALA A 97 5.12 2.20 -8.81
N GLY A 98 4.44 1.73 -9.87
CA GLY A 98 5.11 1.04 -10.95
C GLY A 98 6.25 1.93 -11.45
N PRO A 99 7.29 1.34 -12.06
CA PRO A 99 8.37 2.14 -12.62
C PRO A 99 7.77 3.28 -13.46
N PRO A 100 8.23 4.53 -13.26
CA PRO A 100 7.59 5.68 -13.84
C PRO A 100 7.58 5.55 -15.36
N SER A 101 6.44 5.86 -15.98
CA SER A 101 6.34 5.79 -17.44
C SER A 101 7.36 6.73 -18.10
N PRO A 102 7.87 6.42 -19.30
CA PRO A 102 8.79 7.30 -20.01
C PRO A 102 8.24 8.73 -20.20
N ARG A 103 6.92 8.88 -20.35
CA ARG A 103 6.24 10.18 -20.40
C ARG A 103 6.31 10.94 -19.07
N ALA A 104 6.18 10.25 -17.94
CA ALA A 104 6.31 10.87 -16.61
C ALA A 104 7.74 11.40 -16.42
N VAL A 105 8.75 10.60 -16.77
CA VAL A 105 10.17 11.01 -16.70
C VAL A 105 10.45 12.21 -17.60
N ALA A 106 9.97 12.19 -18.86
CA ALA A 106 10.12 13.33 -19.77
C ALA A 106 9.42 14.59 -19.24
N GLY A 107 8.22 14.45 -18.65
CA GLY A 107 7.51 15.54 -18.00
C GLY A 107 8.30 16.15 -16.84
N TRP A 108 8.90 15.32 -15.99
CA TRP A 108 9.77 15.78 -14.90
C TRP A 108 11.04 16.50 -15.37
N ILE A 109 11.62 16.06 -16.50
CA ILE A 109 12.82 16.69 -17.08
C ILE A 109 12.50 18.08 -17.64
N LEU A 110 11.31 18.24 -18.23
CA LEU A 110 10.86 19.51 -18.83
C LEU A 110 10.28 20.49 -17.80
N ARG A 111 9.91 20.02 -16.60
CA ARG A 111 9.35 20.85 -15.52
C ARG A 111 10.46 21.48 -14.67
N ARG A 112 10.17 22.64 -14.06
CA ARG A 112 11.11 23.30 -13.13
C ARG A 112 11.33 22.43 -11.89
N PRO A 113 12.59 22.24 -11.44
CA PRO A 113 12.91 21.36 -10.31
C PRO A 113 12.25 21.80 -9.00
N GLU A 114 11.99 23.10 -8.82
CA GLU A 114 11.33 23.68 -7.64
C GLU A 114 9.83 23.33 -7.55
N SER A 115 9.23 22.89 -8.66
CA SER A 115 7.80 22.55 -8.74
C SER A 115 7.54 21.05 -8.74
N LEU A 116 8.58 20.22 -8.61
CA LEU A 116 8.44 18.76 -8.45
C LEU A 116 8.18 18.41 -6.99
N ALA A 117 7.31 17.43 -6.77
CA ALA A 117 7.15 16.85 -5.44
C ALA A 117 8.42 16.10 -5.03
N GLU A 118 8.64 15.96 -3.71
CA GLU A 118 9.82 15.29 -3.16
C GLU A 118 9.94 13.83 -3.65
N ALA A 119 8.80 13.12 -3.70
CA ALA A 119 8.73 11.75 -4.20
C ALA A 119 9.14 11.64 -5.69
N GLU A 120 8.72 12.60 -6.53
CA GLU A 120 9.08 12.64 -7.96
C GLU A 120 10.57 12.96 -8.15
N THR A 121 11.11 13.84 -7.31
CA THR A 121 12.54 14.18 -7.31
C THR A 121 13.40 12.96 -6.96
N LEU A 122 12.96 12.18 -5.97
CA LEU A 122 13.64 10.95 -5.58
C LEU A 122 13.60 9.92 -6.72
N GLN A 123 12.42 9.72 -7.35
CA GLN A 123 12.29 8.81 -8.50
C GLN A 123 13.14 9.25 -9.69
N LEU A 124 13.19 10.54 -10.01
CA LEU A 124 14.04 11.07 -11.08
C LEU A 124 15.54 10.89 -10.78
N LYS A 125 15.97 11.03 -9.52
CA LYS A 125 17.37 10.73 -9.11
C LYS A 125 17.71 9.26 -9.36
N THR A 126 16.83 8.35 -8.96
CA THR A 126 17.00 6.91 -9.19
C THR A 126 17.11 6.60 -10.69
N VAL A 127 16.20 7.14 -11.52
CA VAL A 127 16.24 6.93 -12.99
C VAL A 127 17.54 7.46 -13.61
N ARG A 128 18.04 8.62 -13.16
CA ARG A 128 19.32 9.18 -13.63
C ARG A 128 20.54 8.38 -13.20
N ALA A 129 20.49 7.72 -12.03
CA ALA A 129 21.55 6.84 -11.58
C ALA A 129 21.66 5.56 -12.43
N HIS A 130 20.53 5.08 -12.97
CA HIS A 130 20.50 3.88 -13.82
C HIS A 130 20.81 4.15 -15.30
N CYS A 131 20.58 5.37 -15.80
CA CYS A 131 20.79 5.73 -17.21
C CYS A 131 21.58 7.05 -17.36
N PRO A 132 22.90 7.00 -17.62
CA PRO A 132 23.76 8.18 -17.74
C PRO A 132 23.39 9.08 -18.95
N GLU A 133 22.80 8.53 -20.01
CA GLU A 133 22.32 9.28 -21.17
C GLU A 133 21.17 10.23 -20.80
N LEU A 134 20.27 9.78 -19.92
CA LEU A 134 19.18 10.62 -19.40
C LEU A 134 19.70 11.72 -18.47
N ASP A 135 20.79 11.47 -17.75
CA ASP A 135 21.46 12.47 -16.93
C ASP A 135 22.07 13.60 -17.78
N ALA A 136 22.76 13.25 -18.87
CA ALA A 136 23.32 14.20 -19.83
C ALA A 136 22.23 15.07 -20.48
N LEU A 137 21.13 14.45 -20.93
CA LEU A 137 19.97 15.15 -21.49
C LEU A 137 19.35 16.12 -20.47
N THR A 138 19.13 15.66 -19.24
CA THR A 138 18.53 16.49 -18.18
C THR A 138 19.41 17.69 -17.85
N ARG A 139 20.74 17.52 -17.83
CA ARG A 139 21.70 18.62 -17.63
C ARG A 139 21.65 19.62 -18.77
N HIS A 140 21.54 19.16 -20.02
CA HIS A 140 21.45 20.03 -21.20
C HIS A 140 20.16 20.85 -21.21
N VAL A 141 19.01 20.21 -20.97
CA VAL A 141 17.70 20.89 -20.88
C VAL A 141 17.72 21.94 -19.77
N ARG A 142 18.24 21.60 -18.58
CA ARG A 142 18.29 22.55 -17.46
C ARG A 142 19.20 23.75 -17.73
N ARG A 143 20.35 23.54 -18.37
CA ARG A 143 21.25 24.64 -18.76
C ARG A 143 20.63 25.54 -19.83
N ARG A 144 19.93 24.98 -20.80
CA ARG A 144 19.38 25.72 -21.95
C ARG A 144 18.04 26.40 -21.68
N TRP A 145 17.19 25.79 -20.85
CA TRP A 145 15.82 26.25 -20.61
C TRP A 145 15.64 26.96 -19.26
N PHE A 146 16.52 26.69 -18.29
CA PHE A 146 16.48 27.31 -16.95
C PHE A 146 17.76 28.09 -16.62
N GLY A 147 18.74 28.16 -17.53
CA GLY A 147 20.01 28.87 -17.33
C GLY A 147 19.95 30.39 -17.48
N THR A 148 18.80 30.97 -17.84
CA THR A 148 18.62 32.42 -18.01
C THR A 148 17.28 32.89 -17.47
N CYS A 149 17.09 32.85 -16.15
CA CYS A 149 16.06 33.66 -15.50
C CYS A 149 16.67 34.37 -14.27
N PRO A 150 17.14 35.62 -14.40
CA PRO A 150 17.62 36.44 -13.30
C PRO A 150 16.46 37.08 -12.50
N TRP A 151 15.42 36.31 -12.18
CA TRP A 151 14.28 36.82 -11.41
C TRP A 151 13.89 35.86 -10.29
N THR A 152 14.71 35.88 -9.25
CA THR A 152 14.27 35.66 -7.88
C THR A 152 14.95 36.69 -6.99
N ARG A 153 14.20 37.74 -6.67
CA ARG A 153 14.40 38.63 -5.52
C ARG A 153 13.09 39.37 -5.26
N PRO A 154 12.80 39.68 -4.00
CA PRO A 154 12.59 38.78 -2.85
C PRO A 154 11.11 38.38 -2.69
#